data_AF-A0A160DWN6-F1
#
_entry.id   AF-A0A160DWN6-F1
#
_cell.length_a   1.000
_cell.length_b   1.000
_cell.length_c   1.000
_cell.angle_alpha   90.00
_cell.angle_beta   90.00
_cell.angle_gamma   90.00
#
_symmetry.space_group_name_H-M   'P 1'
#
loop_
_entity.id
_entity.type
_entity.pdbx_description
1 polymer ?
#
loop_
_entity_poly.entity_id
_entity_poly.type
_entity_poly.pdbx_seq_one_letter_code
_entity_poly.pdbx_strand_id
1 'polypeptide(L)'
;MEPIVVRHVFFDTAVHLRRVLVLAFALAGFTIGAAACAANPFVEWRDRLFGAKADDTPLSATAPHEAIELDFDRPERFRIDEASFERDFPEGKSRYRVVELPRQVAHATLRIRVRAVPNDRGRGNTVFKPVLYLLDDRDKVLETKDVDPLYIDIRPFKPTRLLACVNLEKVRRLAIATTPKAVGTSFDATARGKLSAPSKGKFYYSTDPMKVKLPYAATGELVVELSEQPAADQGC
;
A
#
# COMPACT_ATOMS: atom_id res chain seq x y z
N MET A 1 57.08 74.19 -25.89
CA MET A 1 56.33 74.97 -24.87
C MET A 1 55.09 74.17 -24.54
N GLU A 2 54.95 73.74 -23.28
CA GLU A 2 53.73 73.05 -22.84
C GLU A 2 52.49 73.91 -23.12
N PRO A 3 51.36 73.25 -23.39
CA PRO A 3 50.18 73.64 -22.64
C PRO A 3 49.45 72.44 -22.01
N ILE A 4 48.90 72.77 -20.86
CA ILE A 4 48.01 71.99 -20.00
C ILE A 4 46.58 72.03 -20.56
N VAL A 5 45.71 71.24 -19.91
CA VAL A 5 44.23 71.13 -19.93
C VAL A 5 43.79 70.06 -20.96
N VAL A 6 42.99 69.03 -20.65
CA VAL A 6 41.69 69.04 -19.96
C VAL A 6 41.36 67.68 -19.31
N ARG A 7 40.68 67.77 -18.16
CA ARG A 7 39.99 66.70 -17.40
C ARG A 7 39.08 65.83 -18.28
N HIS A 8 39.05 64.51 -18.00
CA HIS A 8 37.83 63.74 -18.17
C HIS A 8 37.49 62.93 -16.92
N VAL A 9 36.37 63.34 -16.32
CA VAL A 9 35.54 62.58 -15.41
C VAL A 9 35.10 61.31 -16.12
N PHE A 10 35.41 60.13 -15.59
CA PHE A 10 34.63 58.93 -15.90
C PHE A 10 34.28 58.19 -14.61
N PHE A 11 33.01 58.38 -14.26
CA PHE A 11 32.22 57.70 -13.26
C PHE A 11 32.32 56.16 -13.39
N ASP A 12 32.85 55.54 -12.34
CA ASP A 12 32.14 54.62 -11.44
C ASP A 12 30.95 53.81 -12.02
N THR A 13 31.18 53.05 -13.09
CA THR A 13 30.15 52.20 -13.72
C THR A 13 30.53 50.72 -13.79
N ALA A 14 31.81 50.38 -13.66
CA ALA A 14 32.29 49.00 -13.80
C ALA A 14 32.08 48.13 -12.54
N VAL A 15 32.07 48.73 -11.34
CA VAL A 15 32.01 47.96 -10.08
C VAL A 15 30.58 47.52 -9.75
N HIS A 16 29.58 48.32 -10.10
CA HIS A 16 28.17 47.97 -9.90
C HIS A 16 27.68 46.88 -10.85
N LEU A 17 28.20 46.84 -12.09
CA LEU A 17 27.80 45.85 -13.08
C LEU A 17 28.23 44.42 -12.71
N ARG A 18 29.42 44.26 -12.12
CA ARG A 18 29.90 42.95 -11.64
C ARG A 18 29.13 42.43 -10.41
N ARG A 19 28.69 43.31 -9.51
CA ARG A 19 27.94 42.91 -8.31
C ARG A 19 26.50 42.50 -8.62
N VAL A 20 25.86 43.16 -9.59
CA VAL A 20 24.50 42.80 -10.04
C VAL A 20 24.48 41.46 -10.78
N LEU A 21 25.50 41.17 -11.59
CA LEU A 21 25.60 39.91 -12.35
C LEU A 21 25.84 38.67 -11.46
N VAL A 22 26.59 38.82 -10.36
CA VAL A 22 26.81 37.73 -9.39
C VAL A 22 25.57 37.46 -8.54
N LEU A 23 24.79 38.49 -8.20
CA LEU A 23 23.52 38.31 -7.49
C LEU A 23 22.45 37.65 -8.37
N ALA A 24 22.41 37.98 -9.67
CA ALA A 24 21.48 37.38 -10.63
C ALA A 24 21.79 35.88 -10.87
N PHE A 25 23.06 35.48 -10.89
CA PHE A 25 23.44 34.07 -11.01
C PHE A 25 23.23 33.27 -9.71
N ALA A 26 23.35 33.90 -8.55
CA ALA A 26 23.05 33.25 -7.26
C ALA A 26 21.53 33.03 -7.06
N LEU A 27 20.68 33.91 -7.60
CA LEU A 27 19.22 33.77 -7.58
C LEU A 27 18.66 32.86 -8.70
N ALA A 28 19.36 32.72 -9.83
CA ALA A 28 18.96 31.81 -10.91
C ALA A 28 19.40 30.34 -10.69
N GLY A 29 20.38 30.09 -9.82
CA GLY A 29 20.81 28.73 -9.45
C GLY A 29 19.90 28.01 -8.46
N PHE A 30 18.95 28.71 -7.83
CA PHE A 30 18.10 28.17 -6.76
C PHE A 30 16.69 27.75 -7.19
N THR A 31 16.34 27.80 -8.48
CA THR A 31 14.97 27.53 -8.96
C THR A 31 14.81 26.24 -9.75
N ILE A 32 15.84 25.40 -9.87
CA ILE A 32 15.75 24.10 -10.60
C ILE A 32 15.69 22.90 -9.65
N GLY A 33 15.86 23.09 -8.34
CA GLY A 33 15.76 22.02 -7.34
C GLY A 33 14.39 22.00 -6.67
N ALA A 34 13.68 20.89 -6.79
CA ALA A 34 12.44 20.56 -6.08
C ALA A 34 11.16 21.25 -6.60
N ALA A 35 10.76 20.88 -7.82
CA ALA A 35 9.37 20.44 -7.98
C ALA A 35 9.18 19.21 -7.07
N ALA A 36 8.98 19.45 -5.77
CA ALA A 36 8.49 18.44 -4.85
C ALA A 36 7.12 18.05 -5.38
N CYS A 37 7.07 16.92 -6.10
CA CYS A 37 5.83 16.23 -6.41
C CYS A 37 5.05 16.17 -5.10
N ALA A 38 3.87 16.79 -5.05
CA ALA A 38 2.98 16.65 -3.92
C ALA A 38 2.68 15.15 -3.75
N ALA A 39 3.39 14.50 -2.83
CA ALA A 39 3.24 13.09 -2.57
C ALA A 39 1.81 12.88 -2.07
N ASN A 40 1.02 12.12 -2.82
CA ASN A 40 -0.28 11.68 -2.33
C ASN A 40 0.02 10.81 -1.10
N PRO A 41 -0.49 11.15 0.11
CA PRO A 41 -0.14 10.45 1.35
C PRO A 41 -0.44 8.95 1.27
N PHE A 42 -1.40 8.56 0.43
CA PHE A 42 -1.63 7.15 0.14
C PHE A 42 -0.56 6.50 -0.73
N VAL A 43 -0.05 7.20 -1.74
CA VAL A 43 1.02 6.67 -2.61
C VAL A 43 2.27 6.45 -1.76
N GLU A 44 2.59 7.40 -0.88
CA GLU A 44 3.69 7.27 0.07
C GLU A 44 3.46 6.14 1.07
N TRP A 45 2.29 6.07 1.72
CA TRP A 45 1.90 4.97 2.60
C TRP A 45 1.99 3.60 1.89
N ARG A 46 1.45 3.52 0.67
CA ARG A 46 1.42 2.31 -0.15
C ARG A 46 2.83 1.88 -0.52
N ASP A 47 3.67 2.80 -0.99
CA ASP A 47 5.00 2.46 -1.47
C ASP A 47 5.91 2.09 -0.29
N ARG A 48 5.73 2.74 0.87
CA ARG A 48 6.38 2.39 2.14
C ARG A 48 6.03 0.98 2.61
N LEU A 49 4.75 0.63 2.61
CA LEU A 49 4.29 -0.64 3.18
C LEU A 49 4.27 -1.80 2.18
N PHE A 50 4.02 -1.54 0.90
CA PHE A 50 3.72 -2.56 -0.10
C PHE A 50 4.58 -2.47 -1.37
N GLY A 51 5.83 -1.98 -1.25
CA GLY A 51 6.77 -1.79 -2.35
C GLY A 51 6.93 -2.98 -3.32
N ALA A 52 7.65 -2.76 -4.43
CA ALA A 52 7.62 -3.60 -5.64
C ALA A 52 7.85 -5.11 -5.45
N LYS A 53 8.52 -5.55 -4.38
CA LYS A 53 8.96 -6.94 -4.18
C LYS A 53 7.83 -7.96 -4.07
N ALA A 54 6.65 -7.56 -3.58
CA ALA A 54 5.58 -8.50 -3.27
C ALA A 54 4.70 -8.89 -4.47
N ASP A 55 4.86 -8.23 -5.62
CA ASP A 55 4.02 -8.52 -6.81
C ASP A 55 4.49 -9.72 -7.60
N ASP A 56 5.78 -10.00 -7.52
CA ASP A 56 6.42 -11.10 -8.24
C ASP A 56 6.61 -12.32 -7.32
N THR A 57 6.01 -12.30 -6.12
CA THR A 57 5.99 -13.44 -5.21
C THR A 57 5.33 -14.64 -5.90
N PRO A 58 6.06 -15.77 -6.03
CA PRO A 58 5.50 -16.99 -6.63
C PRO A 58 4.40 -17.55 -5.74
N LEU A 59 3.47 -18.28 -6.34
CA LEU A 59 2.47 -19.01 -5.56
C LEU A 59 3.18 -20.07 -4.71
N SER A 60 2.80 -20.14 -3.44
CA SER A 60 3.27 -21.12 -2.48
C SER A 60 3.11 -22.54 -3.01
N ALA A 61 4.13 -23.37 -2.79
CA ALA A 61 4.06 -24.79 -3.10
C ALA A 61 3.31 -25.59 -2.02
N THR A 62 3.03 -24.98 -0.87
CA THR A 62 2.37 -25.62 0.28
C THR A 62 0.97 -26.11 -0.09
N ALA A 63 0.66 -27.37 0.22
CA ALA A 63 -0.59 -27.98 -0.18
C ALA A 63 -1.81 -27.28 0.45
N PRO A 64 -3.01 -27.30 -0.18
CA PRO A 64 -4.23 -26.64 0.31
C PRO A 64 -4.63 -26.90 1.77
N HIS A 65 -4.21 -28.04 2.31
CA HIS A 65 -4.54 -28.53 3.66
C HIS A 65 -3.40 -28.36 4.67
N GLU A 66 -2.24 -27.86 4.24
CA GLU A 66 -1.08 -27.67 5.10
C GLU A 66 -1.01 -26.23 5.61
N ALA A 67 -0.48 -26.06 6.82
CA ALA A 67 -0.17 -24.76 7.37
C ALA A 67 0.95 -24.11 6.54
N ILE A 68 0.81 -22.82 6.29
CA ILE A 68 1.78 -22.01 5.57
C ILE A 68 2.76 -21.46 6.58
N GLU A 69 3.99 -21.93 6.53
CA GLU A 69 5.08 -21.35 7.32
C GLU A 69 5.44 -19.98 6.75
N LEU A 70 5.33 -18.93 7.56
CA LEU A 70 5.60 -17.55 7.16
C LEU A 70 6.79 -17.00 7.94
N ASP A 71 7.90 -16.83 7.24
CA ASP A 71 9.06 -16.10 7.74
C ASP A 71 8.78 -14.60 7.84
N PHE A 72 9.46 -13.95 8.77
CA PHE A 72 9.37 -12.49 8.93
C PHE A 72 9.94 -11.77 7.70
N ASP A 73 9.28 -10.68 7.33
CA ASP A 73 9.65 -9.79 6.22
C ASP A 73 9.73 -10.46 4.84
N ARG A 74 9.14 -11.66 4.72
CA ARG A 74 9.04 -12.41 3.48
C ARG A 74 7.57 -12.51 3.04
N PRO A 75 7.19 -11.98 1.87
CA PRO A 75 5.84 -12.14 1.38
C PRO A 75 5.62 -13.58 0.91
N GLU A 76 4.50 -14.16 1.29
CA GLU A 76 4.04 -15.47 0.82
C GLU A 76 2.69 -15.32 0.12
N ARG A 77 2.58 -15.92 -1.06
CA ARG A 77 1.36 -15.86 -1.90
C ARG A 77 0.68 -17.21 -1.90
N PHE A 78 -0.61 -17.26 -1.59
CA PHE A 78 -1.37 -18.51 -1.60
C PHE A 78 -2.83 -18.28 -1.97
N ARG A 79 -3.55 -19.40 -2.12
CA ARG A 79 -4.98 -19.41 -2.44
C ARG A 79 -5.78 -20.04 -1.30
N ILE A 80 -6.96 -19.49 -1.10
CA ILE A 80 -8.06 -20.13 -0.38
C ILE A 80 -9.06 -20.53 -1.45
N ASP A 81 -9.18 -21.82 -1.73
CA ASP A 81 -9.96 -22.39 -2.83
C ASP A 81 -10.82 -23.57 -2.37
N GLU A 82 -11.48 -24.26 -3.30
CA GLU A 82 -12.35 -25.39 -2.98
C GLU A 82 -11.62 -26.60 -2.39
N ALA A 83 -10.30 -26.69 -2.56
CA ALA A 83 -9.47 -27.74 -1.96
C ALA A 83 -9.00 -27.38 -0.54
N SER A 84 -9.16 -26.12 -0.12
CA SER A 84 -8.79 -25.67 1.22
C SER A 84 -9.77 -26.20 2.26
N PHE A 85 -9.29 -26.42 3.48
CA PHE A 85 -10.11 -26.89 4.59
C PHE A 85 -11.24 -25.93 4.92
N GLU A 86 -12.32 -26.50 5.45
CA GLU A 86 -13.48 -25.76 5.93
C GLU A 86 -13.71 -26.10 7.40
N ARG A 87 -13.97 -25.09 8.22
CA ARG A 87 -14.33 -25.27 9.64
C ARG A 87 -15.35 -24.24 10.07
N ASP A 88 -15.96 -24.50 11.22
CA ASP A 88 -16.79 -23.53 11.91
C ASP A 88 -15.91 -22.50 12.65
N PHE A 89 -16.10 -21.23 12.29
CA PHE A 89 -15.57 -20.07 13.01
C PHE A 89 -16.72 -19.31 13.70
N PRO A 90 -16.42 -18.40 14.64
CA PRO A 90 -17.44 -17.56 15.27
C PRO A 90 -18.37 -16.82 14.28
N GLU A 91 -17.84 -16.39 13.12
CA GLU A 91 -18.62 -15.71 12.07
C GLU A 91 -19.30 -16.65 11.07
N GLY A 92 -19.21 -17.96 11.29
CA GLY A 92 -19.81 -19.00 10.46
C GLY A 92 -18.80 -19.93 9.80
N LYS A 93 -19.32 -20.93 9.10
CA LYS A 93 -18.53 -21.95 8.43
C LYS A 93 -17.81 -21.37 7.22
N SER A 94 -16.49 -21.53 7.13
CA SER A 94 -15.71 -20.95 6.06
C SER A 94 -14.46 -21.73 5.71
N ARG A 95 -14.03 -21.57 4.45
CA ARG A 95 -12.77 -22.08 3.95
C ARG A 95 -11.64 -21.20 4.41
N TYR A 96 -10.53 -21.82 4.80
CA TYR A 96 -9.44 -21.09 5.40
C TYR A 96 -8.08 -21.69 5.08
N ARG A 97 -7.05 -20.89 5.31
CA ARG A 97 -5.67 -21.36 5.38
C ARG A 97 -5.07 -20.93 6.72
N VAL A 98 -4.29 -21.82 7.32
CA VAL A 98 -3.50 -21.53 8.52
C VAL A 98 -2.17 -20.95 8.08
N VAL A 99 -1.77 -19.87 8.73
CA VAL A 99 -0.43 -19.29 8.66
C VAL A 99 0.23 -19.50 10.02
N GLU A 100 1.40 -20.10 10.02
CA GLU A 100 2.19 -20.40 11.21
C GLU A 100 3.51 -19.65 11.17
N LEU A 101 3.85 -19.00 12.27
CA LEU A 101 5.09 -18.28 12.46
C LEU A 101 6.13 -19.17 13.13
N PRO A 102 7.43 -18.98 12.84
CA PRO A 102 8.50 -19.78 13.43
C PRO A 102 8.60 -19.62 14.95
N ARG A 103 8.06 -18.51 15.50
CA ARG A 103 7.93 -18.26 16.94
C ARG A 103 6.76 -17.34 17.23
N GLN A 104 6.30 -17.36 18.48
CA GLN A 104 5.35 -16.36 18.97
C GLN A 104 6.01 -14.98 19.02
N VAL A 105 5.29 -13.96 18.57
CA VAL A 105 5.71 -12.55 18.63
C VAL A 105 4.76 -11.73 19.46
N ALA A 106 5.30 -10.79 20.24
CA ALA A 106 4.50 -9.93 21.11
C ALA A 106 3.67 -8.94 20.29
N HIS A 107 4.28 -8.30 19.30
CA HIS A 107 3.65 -7.34 18.39
C HIS A 107 4.12 -7.61 16.96
N ALA A 108 3.19 -7.62 16.02
CA ALA A 108 3.50 -7.78 14.60
C ALA A 108 2.52 -7.00 13.73
N THR A 109 2.98 -6.63 12.55
CA THR A 109 2.14 -6.07 11.50
C THR A 109 2.00 -7.10 10.39
N LEU A 110 0.75 -7.43 10.07
CA LEU A 110 0.41 -8.25 8.92
C LEU A 110 -0.03 -7.34 7.76
N ARG A 111 0.73 -7.36 6.68
CA ARG A 111 0.41 -6.68 5.42
C ARG A 111 -0.28 -7.68 4.50
N ILE A 112 -1.49 -7.36 4.08
CA ILE A 112 -2.31 -8.25 3.25
C ILE A 112 -2.55 -7.57 1.91
N ARG A 113 -2.32 -8.32 0.82
CA ARG A 113 -2.64 -7.92 -0.54
C ARG A 113 -3.60 -8.96 -1.12
N VAL A 114 -4.88 -8.61 -1.20
CA VAL A 114 -5.89 -9.44 -1.87
C VAL A 114 -5.81 -9.17 -3.36
N ARG A 115 -5.52 -10.19 -4.17
CA ARG A 115 -5.49 -10.03 -5.62
C ARG A 115 -6.89 -10.22 -6.19
N ALA A 116 -7.28 -9.33 -7.09
CA ALA A 116 -8.49 -9.52 -7.86
C ALA A 116 -8.26 -10.65 -8.87
N VAL A 117 -9.13 -11.65 -8.84
CA VAL A 117 -9.08 -12.83 -9.70
C VAL A 117 -10.27 -12.82 -10.67
N PRO A 118 -10.16 -13.42 -11.87
CA PRO A 118 -11.30 -13.57 -12.77
C PRO A 118 -12.50 -14.19 -12.06
N ASN A 119 -13.70 -13.70 -12.36
CA ASN A 119 -14.92 -14.25 -11.81
C ASN A 119 -15.31 -15.54 -12.55
N ASP A 120 -15.16 -16.70 -11.89
CA ASP A 120 -15.51 -18.00 -12.48
C ASP A 120 -17.01 -18.13 -12.85
N ARG A 121 -17.88 -17.30 -12.26
CA ARG A 121 -19.33 -17.33 -12.46
C ARG A 121 -19.85 -16.22 -13.37
N GLY A 122 -18.98 -15.45 -14.02
CA GLY A 122 -19.45 -14.35 -14.86
C GLY A 122 -18.35 -13.45 -15.43
N ARG A 123 -18.69 -12.18 -15.63
CA ARG A 123 -17.75 -11.17 -16.14
C ARG A 123 -17.05 -10.44 -14.99
N GLY A 124 -15.87 -9.91 -15.30
CA GLY A 124 -15.09 -9.07 -14.39
C GLY A 124 -14.25 -9.87 -13.40
N ASN A 125 -13.80 -9.19 -12.35
CA ASN A 125 -12.97 -9.77 -11.31
C ASN A 125 -13.72 -9.81 -9.98
N THR A 126 -13.38 -10.77 -9.13
CA THR A 126 -13.81 -10.88 -7.74
C THR A 126 -12.61 -10.69 -6.82
N VAL A 127 -12.89 -10.39 -5.56
CA VAL A 127 -11.88 -10.26 -4.50
C VAL A 127 -12.32 -11.05 -3.28
N PHE A 128 -11.37 -11.41 -2.43
CA PHE A 128 -11.64 -12.05 -1.15
C PHE A 128 -11.78 -10.99 -0.05
N LYS A 129 -12.73 -11.14 0.89
CA LYS A 129 -12.77 -10.30 2.11
C LYS A 129 -12.10 -11.05 3.27
N PRO A 130 -10.83 -10.78 3.61
CA PRO A 130 -10.16 -11.52 4.67
C PRO A 130 -10.69 -11.15 6.06
N VAL A 131 -10.78 -12.16 6.91
CA VAL A 131 -10.94 -12.08 8.36
C VAL A 131 -9.86 -12.96 8.98
N LEU A 132 -9.20 -12.43 10.00
CA LEU A 132 -8.13 -13.11 10.71
C LEU A 132 -8.67 -13.70 12.01
N TYR A 133 -8.39 -14.98 12.23
CA TYR A 133 -8.66 -15.65 13.49
C TYR A 133 -7.34 -16.02 14.12
N LEU A 134 -6.99 -15.38 15.24
CA LEU A 134 -5.79 -15.74 15.98
C LEU A 134 -6.05 -17.07 16.69
N LEU A 135 -5.15 -18.02 16.49
CA LEU A 135 -5.29 -19.38 17.01
C LEU A 135 -4.30 -19.61 18.16
N ASP A 136 -4.72 -20.39 19.14
CA ASP A 136 -3.81 -20.98 20.12
C ASP A 136 -3.12 -22.25 19.58
N ASP A 137 -2.27 -22.86 20.39
CA ASP A 137 -1.58 -24.11 20.05
C ASP A 137 -2.54 -25.33 19.92
N ARG A 138 -3.82 -25.17 20.26
CA ARG A 138 -4.88 -26.20 20.18
C ARG A 138 -5.90 -25.90 19.07
N ASP A 139 -5.57 -25.01 18.13
CA ASP A 139 -6.45 -24.55 17.03
C ASP A 139 -7.74 -23.85 17.47
N LYS A 140 -7.82 -23.40 18.73
CA LYS A 140 -8.95 -22.61 19.24
C LYS A 140 -8.77 -21.14 18.87
N VAL A 141 -9.87 -20.50 18.47
CA VAL A 141 -9.89 -19.07 18.18
C VAL A 141 -9.79 -18.29 19.50
N LEU A 142 -8.75 -17.47 19.61
CA LEU A 142 -8.53 -16.54 20.71
C LEU A 142 -9.16 -15.17 20.42
N GLU A 143 -8.97 -14.68 19.20
CA GLU A 143 -9.41 -13.37 18.76
C GLU A 143 -9.82 -13.42 17.29
N THR A 144 -10.83 -12.62 16.93
CA THR A 144 -11.25 -12.39 15.54
C THR A 144 -10.99 -10.95 15.18
N LYS A 145 -10.29 -10.71 14.07
CA LYS A 145 -9.98 -9.38 13.54
C LYS A 145 -10.49 -9.25 12.11
N ASP A 146 -11.42 -8.33 11.91
CA ASP A 146 -11.82 -7.90 10.58
C ASP A 146 -10.69 -7.11 9.91
N VAL A 147 -10.43 -7.41 8.64
CA VAL A 147 -9.41 -6.71 7.86
C VAL A 147 -10.07 -5.54 7.15
N ASP A 148 -10.25 -4.44 7.87
CA ASP A 148 -10.76 -3.17 7.37
C ASP A 148 -9.92 -2.00 7.94
N PRO A 149 -9.69 -0.91 7.20
CA PRO A 149 -10.15 -0.66 5.83
C PRO A 149 -9.30 -1.38 4.77
N LEU A 150 -9.97 -1.84 3.71
CA LEU A 150 -9.34 -2.28 2.48
C LEU A 150 -9.14 -1.10 1.52
N TYR A 151 -7.92 -0.95 1.01
CA TYR A 151 -7.61 0.10 0.05
C TYR A 151 -7.34 -0.45 -1.34
N ILE A 152 -7.97 0.14 -2.35
CA ILE A 152 -7.74 -0.27 -3.73
C ILE A 152 -6.39 0.22 -4.24
N ASP A 153 -5.65 -0.67 -4.90
CA ASP A 153 -4.45 -0.34 -5.67
C ASP A 153 -4.62 -0.86 -7.11
N ILE A 154 -4.59 0.09 -8.05
CA ILE A 154 -4.71 -0.14 -9.49
C ILE A 154 -3.42 0.32 -10.13
N ARG A 155 -2.75 -0.57 -10.86
CA ARG A 155 -1.53 -0.25 -11.61
C ARG A 155 -1.65 -0.75 -13.06
N PRO A 156 -1.07 -0.02 -14.04
CA PRO A 156 -1.03 -0.49 -15.42
C PRO A 156 -0.39 -1.88 -15.51
N PHE A 157 -0.98 -2.75 -16.32
CA PHE A 157 -0.45 -4.09 -16.63
C PHE A 157 -0.23 -5.04 -15.43
N LYS A 158 -0.74 -4.69 -14.24
CA LYS A 158 -0.72 -5.55 -13.06
C LYS A 158 -2.16 -5.77 -12.58
N PRO A 159 -2.49 -6.95 -12.03
CA PRO A 159 -3.83 -7.18 -11.49
C PRO A 159 -4.19 -6.19 -10.39
N THR A 160 -5.44 -5.74 -10.39
CA THR A 160 -6.00 -4.93 -9.29
C THR A 160 -5.87 -5.69 -7.98
N ARG A 161 -5.58 -4.97 -6.89
CA ARG A 161 -5.48 -5.56 -5.56
C ARG A 161 -6.11 -4.67 -4.51
N LEU A 162 -6.54 -5.28 -3.41
CA LEU A 162 -6.89 -4.58 -2.19
C LEU A 162 -5.76 -4.75 -1.18
N LEU A 163 -5.41 -3.67 -0.51
CA LEU A 163 -4.32 -3.58 0.45
C LEU A 163 -4.90 -3.36 1.84
N ALA A 164 -4.38 -4.09 2.81
CA ALA A 164 -4.70 -3.90 4.21
C ALA A 164 -3.45 -4.03 5.06
N CYS A 165 -3.47 -3.34 6.20
CA CYS A 165 -2.43 -3.43 7.21
C CYS A 165 -3.12 -3.66 8.55
N VAL A 166 -2.73 -4.71 9.27
CA VAL A 166 -3.36 -5.10 10.53
C VAL A 166 -2.28 -5.31 11.60
N ASN A 167 -2.45 -4.67 12.74
CA ASN A 167 -1.61 -4.89 13.92
C ASN A 167 -2.13 -6.10 14.69
N LEU A 168 -1.21 -6.99 15.06
CA LEU A 168 -1.45 -8.25 15.76
C LEU A 168 -0.65 -8.30 17.06
N GLU A 169 -1.21 -8.95 18.06
CA GLU A 169 -0.56 -9.14 19.36
C GLU A 169 -0.50 -10.62 19.72
N LYS A 170 0.60 -11.02 20.36
CA LYS A 170 0.82 -12.39 20.88
C LYS A 170 0.49 -13.47 19.85
N VAL A 171 0.87 -13.26 18.59
CA VAL A 171 0.52 -14.14 17.49
C VAL A 171 1.63 -15.17 17.23
N ARG A 172 1.22 -16.42 17.05
CA ARG A 172 2.06 -17.51 16.55
C ARG A 172 1.38 -18.21 15.37
N ARG A 173 0.08 -18.47 15.50
CA ARG A 173 -0.74 -19.13 14.48
C ARG A 173 -1.97 -18.29 14.23
N LEU A 174 -2.37 -18.17 12.97
CA LEU A 174 -3.59 -17.47 12.58
C LEU A 174 -4.24 -18.17 11.39
N ALA A 175 -5.57 -18.21 11.37
CA ALA A 175 -6.33 -18.63 10.21
C ALA A 175 -6.83 -17.40 9.45
N ILE A 176 -6.68 -17.43 8.12
CA ILE A 176 -7.28 -16.44 7.23
C ILE A 176 -8.46 -17.09 6.54
N ALA A 177 -9.64 -16.51 6.71
CA ALA A 177 -10.88 -16.97 6.08
C ALA A 177 -11.70 -15.76 5.57
N THR A 178 -12.88 -16.01 5.03
CA THR A 178 -13.89 -14.97 4.74
C THR A 178 -15.20 -15.29 5.41
N THR A 179 -16.03 -14.30 5.73
CA THR A 179 -17.33 -14.57 6.36
C THR A 179 -18.37 -14.93 5.31
N PRO A 180 -19.28 -15.89 5.58
CA PRO A 180 -20.39 -16.18 4.68
C PRO A 180 -21.26 -14.97 4.36
N LYS A 181 -21.37 -14.03 5.31
CA LYS A 181 -22.10 -12.76 5.16
C LYS A 181 -21.46 -11.83 4.14
N ALA A 182 -20.13 -11.88 3.97
CA ALA A 182 -19.43 -11.06 2.99
C ALA A 182 -19.63 -11.57 1.56
N VAL A 183 -19.79 -12.88 1.37
CA VAL A 183 -19.96 -13.50 0.04
C VAL A 183 -21.23 -12.96 -0.62
N GLY A 184 -21.09 -12.44 -1.84
CA GLY A 184 -22.19 -11.81 -2.59
C GLY A 184 -22.39 -10.32 -2.31
N THR A 185 -21.73 -9.76 -1.29
CA THR A 185 -21.55 -8.30 -1.15
C THR A 185 -20.37 -7.81 -1.99
N SER A 186 -20.02 -6.53 -1.91
CA SER A 186 -18.95 -5.95 -2.72
C SER A 186 -18.09 -4.98 -1.94
N PHE A 187 -16.82 -4.93 -2.32
CA PHE A 187 -15.97 -3.79 -2.07
C PHE A 187 -16.42 -2.63 -2.97
N ASP A 188 -16.58 -1.44 -2.37
CA ASP A 188 -16.92 -0.21 -3.09
C ASP A 188 -15.87 0.86 -2.78
N ALA A 189 -15.06 1.22 -3.78
CA ALA A 189 -14.15 2.36 -3.68
C ALA A 189 -14.97 3.66 -3.79
N THR A 190 -15.46 4.20 -2.67
CA THR A 190 -16.01 5.56 -2.66
C THR A 190 -14.90 6.57 -2.97
N ALA A 191 -15.18 7.41 -3.96
CA ALA A 191 -14.37 8.52 -4.43
C ALA A 191 -13.56 9.18 -3.30
N ARG A 192 -12.23 9.25 -3.45
CA ARG A 192 -11.45 10.14 -2.60
C ARG A 192 -12.02 11.55 -2.69
N GLY A 193 -12.14 12.22 -1.55
CA GLY A 193 -12.43 13.65 -1.51
C GLY A 193 -11.50 14.40 -2.47
N LYS A 194 -12.08 15.31 -3.25
CA LYS A 194 -11.39 16.18 -4.21
C LYS A 194 -10.04 16.65 -3.66
N LEU A 195 -8.94 16.13 -4.20
CA LEU A 195 -7.61 16.68 -3.95
C LEU A 195 -7.48 17.98 -4.74
N SER A 196 -7.61 19.12 -4.05
CA SER A 196 -7.39 20.44 -4.63
C SER A 196 -5.89 20.68 -4.76
N ALA A 197 -5.37 20.75 -5.99
CA ALA A 197 -3.99 21.16 -6.23
C ALA A 197 -3.85 22.67 -6.01
N PRO A 198 -2.89 23.15 -5.20
CA PRO A 198 -2.65 24.58 -4.97
C PRO A 198 -1.82 25.23 -6.10
N SER A 199 -2.09 24.91 -7.37
CA SER A 199 -1.44 25.55 -8.52
C SER A 199 -2.37 26.56 -9.18
N LYS A 200 -1.88 27.80 -9.40
CA LYS A 200 -2.62 28.91 -10.03
C LYS A 200 -3.01 28.70 -11.52
N GLY A 201 -2.78 27.51 -12.07
CA GLY A 201 -3.28 27.09 -13.38
C GLY A 201 -4.23 25.91 -13.19
N LYS A 202 -5.49 26.08 -13.61
CA LYS A 202 -6.56 25.08 -13.51
C LYS A 202 -6.33 23.89 -14.45
N PHE A 203 -5.28 23.10 -14.23
CA PHE A 203 -5.20 21.75 -14.77
C PHE A 203 -6.01 20.82 -13.85
N TYR A 204 -7.28 20.63 -14.19
CA TYR A 204 -8.05 19.53 -13.63
C TYR A 204 -7.57 18.27 -14.33
N TYR A 205 -6.69 17.50 -13.69
CA TYR A 205 -6.80 16.06 -13.93
C TYR A 205 -8.16 15.68 -13.35
N SER A 206 -9.15 15.45 -14.21
CA SER A 206 -10.34 14.69 -13.82
C SER A 206 -9.81 13.32 -13.40
N THR A 207 -9.47 13.17 -12.13
CA THR A 207 -9.50 11.86 -11.50
C THR A 207 -10.97 11.61 -11.22
N ASP A 208 -11.75 11.39 -12.29
CA ASP A 208 -13.08 10.85 -12.14
C ASP A 208 -12.91 9.65 -11.20
N PRO A 209 -13.60 9.64 -10.07
CA PRO A 209 -13.43 8.58 -9.11
C PRO A 209 -13.82 7.31 -9.84
N MET A 210 -12.82 6.47 -10.15
CA MET A 210 -13.10 5.14 -10.66
C MET A 210 -13.86 4.45 -9.53
N LYS A 211 -15.19 4.47 -9.62
CA LYS A 211 -16.09 3.72 -8.77
C LYS A 211 -15.86 2.27 -9.12
N VAL A 212 -14.90 1.67 -8.43
CA VAL A 212 -14.56 0.27 -8.60
C VAL A 212 -15.38 -0.51 -7.59
N LYS A 213 -16.30 -1.31 -8.12
CA LYS A 213 -17.11 -2.26 -7.37
C LYS A 213 -16.57 -3.66 -7.65
N LEU A 214 -16.01 -4.30 -6.63
CA LEU A 214 -15.48 -5.66 -6.74
C LEU A 214 -16.29 -6.59 -5.86
N PRO A 215 -17.02 -7.56 -6.43
CA PRO A 215 -17.79 -8.53 -5.63
C PRO A 215 -16.86 -9.40 -4.78
N TYR A 216 -17.30 -9.69 -3.57
CA TYR A 216 -16.61 -10.60 -2.68
C TYR A 216 -16.96 -12.06 -2.99
N ALA A 217 -15.93 -12.90 -3.08
CA ALA A 217 -16.04 -14.34 -3.30
C ALA A 217 -15.63 -15.14 -2.05
N ALA A 218 -16.12 -16.38 -1.97
CA ALA A 218 -15.78 -17.33 -0.90
C ALA A 218 -14.33 -17.84 -0.98
N THR A 219 -13.74 -17.73 -2.17
CA THR A 219 -12.37 -18.14 -2.49
C THR A 219 -11.59 -16.92 -2.99
N GLY A 220 -10.27 -17.01 -2.99
CA GLY A 220 -9.44 -15.98 -3.59
C GLY A 220 -7.96 -16.18 -3.37
N GLU A 221 -7.20 -15.18 -3.78
CA GLU A 221 -5.75 -15.22 -3.79
C GLU A 221 -5.19 -14.05 -2.97
N LEU A 222 -4.29 -14.36 -2.04
CA LEU A 222 -3.70 -13.40 -1.12
C LEU A 222 -2.17 -13.45 -1.20
N VAL A 223 -1.56 -12.30 -0.97
CA VAL A 223 -0.15 -12.20 -0.58
C VAL A 223 -0.11 -11.63 0.83
N VAL A 224 0.51 -12.34 1.75
CA VAL A 224 0.68 -11.90 3.14
C VAL A 224 2.14 -11.73 3.45
N GLU A 225 2.46 -10.75 4.28
CA GLU A 225 3.80 -10.47 4.73
C GLU A 225 3.70 -9.99 6.17
N LEU A 226 4.49 -10.59 7.06
CA LEU A 226 4.44 -10.26 8.47
C LEU A 226 5.78 -9.69 8.92
N SER A 227 5.75 -8.55 9.61
CA SER A 227 6.92 -7.89 10.19
C SER A 227 6.75 -7.76 11.69
N GLU A 228 7.76 -8.15 12.47
CA GLU A 228 7.77 -7.92 13.92
C GLU A 228 7.86 -6.42 14.23
N GLN A 229 7.15 -5.97 15.26
CA GLN A 229 7.10 -4.57 15.67
C GLN A 229 7.57 -4.40 17.12
N PRO A 230 8.18 -3.26 17.46
CA PRO A 230 8.60 -3.02 18.84
C PRO A 230 7.42 -2.66 19.76
N ALA A 231 6.27 -2.23 19.22
CA ALA A 231 5.07 -1.87 19.98
C ALA A 231 3.78 -2.17 19.18
N ALA A 232 2.65 -2.27 19.89
CA ALA A 232 1.35 -2.69 19.34
C ALA A 232 0.81 -1.81 18.20
N ASP A 233 1.05 -0.50 18.25
CA ASP A 233 0.48 0.47 17.31
C ASP A 233 1.48 0.93 16.23
N GLN A 234 2.52 0.14 15.98
CA GLN A 234 3.52 0.46 14.96
C GLN A 234 3.38 -0.45 13.73
N GLY A 235 3.78 0.05 12.57
CA GLY A 235 3.93 -0.72 11.34
C GLY A 235 2.79 -0.59 10.32
N CYS A 236 1.63 -0.13 10.76
CA CYS A 236 0.58 0.49 9.95
C CYS A 236 0.61 2.02 10.19
#